data_AF-A0A6N9C2Q2-F1
#
_entry.id   AF-A0A6N9C2Q2-F1
#
_cell.length_a   1.000
_cell.length_b   1.000
_cell.length_c   1.000
_cell.angle_alpha   90.00
_cell.angle_beta   90.00
_cell.angle_gamma   90.00
#
_symmetry.space_group_name_H-M   'P 1'
#
loop_
_entity.id
_entity.type
_entity.pdbx_description
1 polymer ?
#
loop_
_entity_poly.entity_id
_entity_poly.type
_entity_poly.pdbx_seq_one_letter_code
_entity_poly.pdbx_strand_id
1 'polypeptide(L)'
;MPRGAHALRDWPTTTPYKRSRMSDAARPPQHATATRRALWASMLFYALIAFEFFYMASPFGAYLYAVYGPGLDWLQAFGLTGWTIQFFLPHIVAETRSVPVDVAETVGMILFAGGLVGFAVGAFQIYRAKLRREEAVVTGVYRHIRHPQYLALIVASIGMALFWPRYLVVIASVTVICIYIALGRLEEGICLRQFPGYAAYMQSTGRFLPRRLVPRLAFPAATPGPVRVAAWCGAYLAALAVALSAAAGLRAHALTSLYTLQTEEGTYLSVVAIGQDDLEAVARLAGSAPATRAATSGRGPLLNYVLPAGMYVSEVPMRLPPGARFGHSVPSGRDPALYKVVFTEAVLDAGGRPEGEDVIAHAVNKIPLLEVHIDLRAGVVTNSFPPPETPFYGSRQVPVF
;
A
#
# COMPACT_ATOMS: atom_id res chain seq x y z
N MET A 1 8.61 -47.36 -10.70
CA MET A 1 9.93 -46.76 -10.43
C MET A 1 9.86 -45.25 -10.61
N PRO A 2 10.18 -44.42 -9.60
CA PRO A 2 10.46 -43.00 -9.81
C PRO A 2 11.96 -42.72 -9.58
N ARG A 3 12.73 -42.53 -10.66
CA ARG A 3 14.17 -42.19 -10.68
C ARG A 3 14.49 -40.71 -10.34
N GLY A 4 13.65 -40.03 -9.56
CA GLY A 4 13.81 -38.59 -9.27
C GLY A 4 14.29 -38.24 -7.85
N ALA A 5 14.20 -39.18 -6.89
CA ALA A 5 14.41 -38.89 -5.48
C ALA A 5 15.87 -39.08 -4.99
N HIS A 6 16.72 -39.73 -5.78
CA HIS A 6 18.11 -40.02 -5.38
C HIS A 6 19.08 -38.84 -5.64
N ALA A 7 18.82 -37.98 -6.62
CA ALA A 7 19.76 -36.91 -6.99
C ALA A 7 19.86 -35.74 -5.98
N LEU A 8 18.94 -35.66 -5.00
CA LEU A 8 19.00 -34.68 -3.90
C LEU A 8 19.69 -35.24 -2.64
N ARG A 9 19.96 -36.55 -2.59
CA ARG A 9 20.67 -37.20 -1.47
C ARG A 9 22.18 -37.04 -1.58
N ASP A 10 22.69 -36.83 -2.79
CA ASP A 10 24.12 -36.75 -3.11
C ASP A 10 24.62 -35.30 -3.27
N TRP A 11 24.02 -34.35 -2.54
CA TRP A 11 24.70 -33.06 -2.32
C TRP A 11 25.89 -33.33 -1.39
N PRO A 12 27.14 -33.02 -1.76
CA PRO A 12 28.29 -33.27 -0.90
C PRO A 12 28.14 -32.39 0.35
N THR A 13 27.66 -33.00 1.44
CA THR A 13 27.50 -32.34 2.74
C THR A 13 28.81 -32.28 3.51
N THR A 14 29.89 -32.86 2.96
CA THR A 14 31.16 -33.04 3.64
C THR A 14 32.35 -32.94 2.67
N THR A 15 32.67 -31.73 2.20
CA THR A 15 34.05 -31.45 1.79
C THR A 15 34.43 -30.11 2.39
N PRO A 16 35.29 -30.05 3.43
CA PRO A 16 35.76 -28.76 3.92
C PRO A 16 36.63 -28.13 2.83
N TYR A 17 36.22 -26.97 2.33
CA TYR A 17 37.03 -26.15 1.41
C TYR A 17 38.42 -25.91 2.01
N LYS A 18 39.41 -26.61 1.45
CA LYS A 18 40.83 -26.43 1.79
C LYS A 18 41.27 -25.12 1.14
N ARG A 19 41.40 -24.07 1.96
CA ARG A 19 41.92 -22.76 1.53
C ARG A 19 43.41 -22.90 1.17
N SER A 20 43.72 -23.42 -0.01
CA SER A 20 45.08 -23.36 -0.57
C SER A 20 45.35 -21.94 -1.05
N ARG A 21 46.48 -21.39 -0.59
CA ARG A 21 46.96 -20.03 -0.82
C ARG A 21 46.89 -19.64 -2.31
N MET A 22 46.08 -18.64 -2.62
CA MET A 22 46.35 -17.72 -3.73
C MET A 22 46.79 -16.40 -3.09
N SER A 23 48.10 -16.21 -3.04
CA SER A 23 48.74 -14.92 -2.84
C SER A 23 48.48 -14.03 -4.06
N ASP A 24 48.24 -12.75 -3.78
CA ASP A 24 48.43 -11.59 -4.66
C ASP A 24 47.70 -11.57 -6.01
N ALA A 25 46.42 -11.17 -5.98
CA ALA A 25 45.81 -10.20 -6.89
C ALA A 25 44.28 -10.16 -6.67
N ALA A 26 43.76 -9.25 -5.84
CA ALA A 26 42.31 -9.11 -5.69
C ALA A 26 41.90 -7.65 -5.56
N ARG A 27 41.79 -6.95 -6.70
CA ARG A 27 40.77 -5.91 -6.81
C ARG A 27 39.41 -6.62 -6.58
N PRO A 28 38.50 -6.08 -5.76
CA PRO A 28 37.17 -6.69 -5.61
C PRO A 28 36.53 -6.77 -7.01
N PRO A 29 35.94 -7.91 -7.40
CA PRO A 29 35.34 -8.05 -8.73
C PRO A 29 34.29 -6.94 -8.93
N GLN A 30 34.31 -6.26 -10.08
CA GLN A 30 33.39 -5.15 -10.41
C GLN A 30 31.90 -5.49 -10.22
N HIS A 31 31.55 -6.78 -10.17
CA HIS A 31 30.19 -7.25 -9.92
C HIS A 31 29.79 -7.19 -8.42
N ALA A 32 30.74 -7.33 -7.49
CA ALA A 32 30.48 -7.22 -6.05
C ALA A 32 30.07 -5.80 -5.65
N THR A 33 30.55 -4.78 -6.36
CA THR A 33 30.15 -3.38 -6.14
C THR A 33 28.76 -3.07 -6.71
N ALA A 34 28.40 -3.65 -7.86
CA ALA A 34 27.05 -3.50 -8.44
C ALA A 34 25.97 -4.17 -7.58
N THR A 35 26.20 -5.41 -7.13
CA THR A 35 25.27 -6.10 -6.22
C THR A 35 25.14 -5.37 -4.88
N ARG A 36 26.24 -4.85 -4.32
CA ARG A 36 26.22 -4.09 -3.07
C ARG A 36 25.51 -2.74 -3.22
N ARG A 37 25.69 -2.03 -4.35
CA ARG A 37 24.96 -0.79 -4.67
C ARG A 37 23.46 -1.03 -4.88
N ALA A 38 23.08 -2.11 -5.57
CA ALA A 38 21.69 -2.48 -5.76
C ALA A 38 21.02 -2.91 -4.44
N LEU A 39 21.76 -3.61 -3.57
CA LEU A 39 21.29 -3.99 -2.25
C LEU A 39 21.07 -2.75 -1.38
N TRP A 40 22.01 -1.79 -1.37
CA TRP A 40 21.83 -0.48 -0.72
C TRP A 40 20.68 0.34 -1.32
N ALA A 41 20.51 0.37 -2.64
CA ALA A 41 19.41 1.07 -3.27
C ALA A 41 18.05 0.42 -2.92
N SER A 42 17.98 -0.91 -2.91
CA SER A 42 16.79 -1.64 -2.46
C SER A 42 16.52 -1.41 -0.97
N MET A 43 17.56 -1.37 -0.14
CA MET A 43 17.45 -1.14 1.29
C MET A 43 17.06 0.29 1.61
N LEU A 44 17.53 1.28 0.84
CA LEU A 44 17.08 2.67 0.90
C LEU A 44 15.63 2.81 0.44
N PHE A 45 15.22 2.04 -0.57
CA PHE A 45 13.86 2.00 -1.08
C PHE A 45 12.89 1.32 -0.09
N TYR A 46 13.27 0.20 0.51
CA TYR A 46 12.50 -0.44 1.60
C TYR A 46 12.51 0.40 2.86
N ALA A 47 13.62 1.07 3.15
CA ALA A 47 13.64 2.07 4.20
C ALA A 47 12.65 3.17 3.85
N LEU A 48 12.59 3.70 2.63
CA LEU A 48 11.63 4.74 2.23
C LEU A 48 10.16 4.29 2.34
N ILE A 49 9.82 3.07 1.88
CA ILE A 49 8.45 2.52 2.00
C ILE A 49 8.09 2.15 3.44
N ALA A 50 9.00 1.46 4.16
CA ALA A 50 8.78 1.16 5.57
C ALA A 50 8.70 2.46 6.37
N PHE A 51 9.47 3.47 5.98
CA PHE A 51 9.42 4.80 6.55
C PHE A 51 8.12 5.52 6.20
N GLU A 52 7.55 5.37 5.01
CA GLU A 52 6.20 5.86 4.65
C GLU A 52 5.10 5.19 5.49
N PHE A 53 5.23 3.88 5.75
CA PHE A 53 4.33 3.14 6.63
C PHE A 53 4.44 3.61 8.09
N PHE A 54 5.67 3.69 8.63
CA PHE A 54 5.95 4.22 9.96
C PHE A 54 5.62 5.72 10.09
N TYR A 55 5.65 6.47 8.97
CA TYR A 55 5.30 7.89 8.83
C TYR A 55 3.82 8.18 9.11
N MET A 56 2.93 7.20 8.96
CA MET A 56 1.48 7.38 9.19
C MET A 56 0.93 6.54 10.35
N ALA A 57 1.42 5.31 10.52
CA ALA A 57 0.95 4.42 11.59
C ALA A 57 1.54 4.74 12.98
N SER A 58 2.59 5.59 13.07
CA SER A 58 3.22 5.93 14.34
C SER A 58 2.59 7.16 15.00
N PRO A 59 2.59 7.25 16.35
CA PRO A 59 2.19 8.46 17.08
C PRO A 59 3.10 9.68 16.80
N PHE A 60 4.14 9.52 15.96
CA PHE A 60 5.05 10.57 15.52
C PHE A 60 4.73 11.12 14.12
N GLY A 61 3.62 10.71 13.49
CA GLY A 61 3.27 11.15 12.13
C GLY A 61 3.32 12.68 11.96
N ALA A 62 2.84 13.44 12.95
CA ALA A 62 2.91 14.91 12.93
C ALA A 62 4.34 15.49 12.91
N TYR A 63 5.31 14.81 13.54
CA TYR A 63 6.74 15.17 13.55
C TYR A 63 7.42 14.79 12.23
N LEU A 64 7.07 13.63 11.67
CA LEU A 64 7.61 13.18 10.39
C LEU A 64 7.07 14.02 9.22
N TYR A 65 5.83 14.52 9.28
CA TYR A 65 5.33 15.53 8.34
C TYR A 65 6.15 16.83 8.35
N ALA A 66 6.74 17.24 9.48
CA ALA A 66 7.56 18.45 9.52
C ALA A 66 8.90 18.29 8.78
N VAL A 67 9.39 17.05 8.64
CA VAL A 67 10.65 16.73 7.96
C VAL A 67 10.44 16.45 6.47
N TYR A 68 9.34 15.79 6.09
CA TYR A 68 9.10 15.32 4.72
C TYR A 68 8.01 16.08 3.96
N GLY A 69 7.20 16.89 4.65
CA GLY A 69 6.23 17.80 4.05
C GLY A 69 6.79 18.57 2.85
N PRO A 70 8.00 19.18 2.95
CA PRO A 70 8.59 19.91 1.84
C PRO A 70 8.85 19.09 0.57
N GLY A 71 9.13 17.78 0.69
CA GLY A 71 9.36 16.90 -0.46
C GLY A 71 8.07 16.51 -1.17
N LEU A 72 7.00 16.29 -0.39
CA LEU A 72 5.66 16.04 -0.92
C LEU A 72 5.06 17.31 -1.52
N ASP A 73 5.24 18.46 -0.86
CA ASP A 73 4.86 19.77 -1.37
C ASP A 73 5.58 20.06 -2.70
N TRP A 74 6.85 19.65 -2.85
CA TRP A 74 7.58 19.75 -4.12
C TRP A 74 7.03 18.83 -5.22
N LEU A 75 6.74 17.57 -4.91
CA LEU A 75 6.07 16.63 -5.82
C LEU A 75 4.67 17.11 -6.22
N GLN A 76 3.98 17.82 -5.34
CA GLN A 76 2.67 18.39 -5.59
C GLN A 76 2.76 19.68 -6.41
N ALA A 77 3.75 20.53 -6.14
CA ALA A 77 4.04 21.72 -6.95
C ALA A 77 4.42 21.37 -8.39
N PHE A 78 5.05 20.21 -8.60
CA PHE A 78 5.18 19.60 -9.92
C PHE A 78 3.84 18.95 -10.32
N GLY A 79 2.95 19.73 -10.96
CA GLY A 79 1.57 19.32 -11.26
C GLY A 79 1.40 17.97 -11.98
N LEU A 80 2.45 17.44 -12.63
CA LEU A 80 2.45 16.12 -13.27
C LEU A 80 2.50 14.94 -12.29
N THR A 81 2.90 15.15 -11.02
CA THR A 81 3.10 14.08 -10.03
C THR A 81 2.11 14.10 -8.88
N GLY A 82 1.21 15.09 -8.79
CA GLY A 82 0.22 15.20 -7.71
C GLY A 82 -0.73 14.01 -7.60
N TRP A 83 -1.03 13.31 -8.70
CA TRP A 83 -1.86 12.10 -8.68
C TRP A 83 -1.18 10.91 -7.97
N THR A 84 0.16 10.88 -7.89
CA THR A 84 0.89 9.74 -7.33
C THR A 84 0.65 9.57 -5.83
N ILE A 85 0.35 10.65 -5.12
CA ILE A 85 0.10 10.63 -3.68
C ILE A 85 -1.37 10.34 -3.32
N GLN A 86 -2.26 10.29 -4.31
CA GLN A 86 -3.68 9.97 -4.11
C GLN A 86 -3.85 8.49 -3.74
N PHE A 87 -4.87 8.24 -2.91
CA PHE A 87 -5.29 6.88 -2.55
C PHE A 87 -6.14 6.27 -3.67
N PHE A 88 -6.11 4.96 -3.85
CA PHE A 88 -6.97 4.24 -4.80
C PHE A 88 -7.94 3.27 -4.12
N LEU A 89 -7.87 3.11 -2.80
CA LEU A 89 -8.90 2.47 -1.97
C LEU A 89 -9.25 3.42 -0.81
N PRO A 90 -10.44 3.27 -0.21
CA PRO A 90 -10.86 4.12 0.91
C PRO A 90 -9.95 3.93 2.11
N HIS A 91 -9.59 5.03 2.78
CA HIS A 91 -8.79 5.00 4.02
C HIS A 91 -9.54 5.49 5.25
N ILE A 92 -10.59 6.31 5.06
CA ILE A 92 -11.37 6.88 6.16
C ILE A 92 -12.79 6.28 6.23
N VAL A 93 -13.26 5.70 5.14
CA VAL A 93 -14.52 4.93 5.09
C VAL A 93 -14.27 3.52 5.62
N ALA A 94 -14.97 3.17 6.70
CA ALA A 94 -14.85 1.89 7.39
C ALA A 94 -15.69 0.77 6.72
N GLU A 95 -16.82 1.12 6.11
CA GLU A 95 -17.73 0.16 5.49
C GLU A 95 -18.23 0.72 4.14
N THR A 96 -18.18 -0.11 3.10
CA THR A 96 -18.72 0.21 1.76
C THR A 96 -19.83 -0.78 1.40
N ARG A 97 -20.45 -0.61 0.23
CA ARG A 97 -21.39 -1.58 -0.34
C ARG A 97 -20.67 -2.82 -0.92
N SER A 98 -19.33 -2.82 -0.96
CA SER A 98 -18.52 -3.82 -1.63
C SER A 98 -17.60 -4.53 -0.65
N VAL A 99 -17.96 -5.75 -0.24
CA VAL A 99 -17.13 -6.61 0.62
C VAL A 99 -15.67 -6.71 0.14
N PRO A 100 -15.36 -6.88 -1.16
CA PRO A 100 -13.98 -6.88 -1.62
C PRO A 100 -13.16 -5.63 -1.30
N VAL A 101 -13.80 -4.45 -1.25
CA VAL A 101 -13.16 -3.18 -0.93
C VAL A 101 -12.88 -3.12 0.58
N ASP A 102 -13.87 -3.49 1.40
CA ASP A 102 -13.75 -3.49 2.86
C ASP A 102 -12.67 -4.46 3.36
N VAL A 103 -12.54 -5.63 2.73
CA VAL A 103 -11.52 -6.62 3.12
C VAL A 103 -10.15 -6.37 2.50
N ALA A 104 -10.01 -5.47 1.52
CA ALA A 104 -8.77 -5.26 0.79
C ALA A 104 -7.62 -4.84 1.71
N GLU A 105 -7.88 -3.94 2.66
CA GLU A 105 -6.91 -3.50 3.67
C GLU A 105 -6.45 -4.69 4.53
N THR A 106 -7.40 -5.49 5.02
CA THR A 106 -7.12 -6.68 5.85
C THR A 106 -6.31 -7.72 5.09
N VAL A 107 -6.67 -7.99 3.83
CA VAL A 107 -5.91 -8.87 2.94
C VAL A 107 -4.50 -8.31 2.73
N GLY A 108 -4.37 -7.01 2.51
CA GLY A 108 -3.09 -6.32 2.41
C GLY A 108 -2.21 -6.51 3.63
N MET A 109 -2.76 -6.31 4.83
CA MET A 109 -2.06 -6.54 6.11
C MET A 109 -1.59 -7.99 6.26
N ILE A 110 -2.47 -8.96 5.97
CA ILE A 110 -2.14 -10.39 6.06
C ILE A 110 -1.02 -10.75 5.08
N LEU A 111 -1.08 -10.26 3.83
CA LEU A 111 -0.03 -10.48 2.84
C LEU A 111 1.29 -9.82 3.25
N PHE A 112 1.24 -8.60 3.78
CA PHE A 112 2.43 -7.89 4.26
C PHE A 112 3.10 -8.65 5.41
N ALA A 113 2.35 -8.93 6.47
CA ALA A 113 2.86 -9.66 7.64
C ALA A 113 3.32 -11.08 7.27
N GLY A 114 2.53 -11.80 6.46
CA GLY A 114 2.87 -13.13 5.96
C GLY A 114 4.15 -13.14 5.13
N GLY A 115 4.36 -12.12 4.29
CA GLY A 115 5.60 -11.91 3.54
C GLY A 115 6.81 -11.67 4.44
N LEU A 116 6.67 -10.84 5.49
CA LEU A 116 7.75 -10.63 6.46
C LEU A 116 8.10 -11.90 7.25
N VAL A 117 7.10 -12.66 7.69
CA VAL A 117 7.31 -13.96 8.34
C VAL A 117 8.00 -14.94 7.39
N GLY A 118 7.55 -15.02 6.13
CA GLY A 118 8.17 -15.86 5.11
C GLY A 118 9.64 -15.48 4.85
N PHE A 119 9.95 -14.18 4.83
CA PHE A 119 11.31 -13.69 4.71
C PHE A 119 12.16 -14.12 5.93
N ALA A 120 11.65 -13.94 7.15
CA ALA A 120 12.35 -14.34 8.37
C ALA A 120 12.66 -15.84 8.40
N VAL A 121 11.71 -16.69 7.99
CA VAL A 121 11.90 -18.16 7.87
C VAL A 121 12.99 -18.50 6.85
N GLY A 122 12.97 -17.84 5.68
CA GLY A 122 13.98 -18.03 4.65
C GLY A 122 15.37 -17.55 5.10
N ALA A 123 15.43 -16.40 5.76
CA ALA A 123 16.66 -15.83 6.31
C ALA A 123 17.25 -16.74 7.38
N PHE A 124 16.42 -17.24 8.30
CA PHE A 124 16.85 -18.15 9.36
C PHE A 124 17.54 -19.41 8.82
N GLN A 125 17.01 -20.01 7.74
CA GLN A 125 17.66 -21.18 7.11
C GLN A 125 19.05 -20.85 6.56
N ILE A 126 19.22 -19.69 5.89
CA ILE A 126 20.53 -19.25 5.40
C ILE A 126 21.50 -18.95 6.55
N TYR A 127 21.08 -18.18 7.56
CA TYR A 127 21.95 -17.82 8.67
C TYR A 127 22.36 -19.04 9.50
N ARG A 128 21.45 -20.00 9.72
CA ARG A 128 21.76 -21.25 10.39
C ARG A 128 22.80 -22.07 9.61
N ALA A 129 22.64 -22.19 8.30
CA ALA A 129 23.59 -22.89 7.45
C ALA A 129 24.96 -22.22 7.45
N LYS A 130 24.99 -20.88 7.40
CA LYS A 130 26.23 -20.09 7.51
C LYS A 130 26.94 -20.32 8.84
N LEU A 131 26.18 -20.37 9.95
CA LEU A 131 26.73 -20.66 11.28
C LEU A 131 27.31 -22.08 11.36
N ARG A 132 26.65 -23.04 10.70
CA ARG A 132 27.09 -24.44 10.58
C ARG A 132 28.19 -24.67 9.53
N ARG A 133 28.64 -23.61 8.83
CA ARG A 133 29.61 -23.65 7.74
C ARG A 133 29.20 -24.61 6.61
N GLU A 134 27.89 -24.73 6.38
CA GLU A 134 27.34 -25.45 5.23
C GLU A 134 27.61 -24.65 3.94
N GLU A 135 27.96 -25.35 2.86
CA GLU A 135 28.31 -24.70 1.60
C GLU A 135 27.09 -24.17 0.83
N ALA A 136 25.92 -24.79 1.00
CA ALA A 136 24.69 -24.37 0.34
C ALA A 136 23.43 -24.84 1.09
N VAL A 137 22.35 -24.05 0.95
CA VAL A 137 21.03 -24.39 1.49
C VAL A 137 20.13 -24.87 0.35
N VAL A 138 19.91 -26.18 0.29
CA VAL A 138 19.03 -26.84 -0.70
C VAL A 138 17.90 -27.64 -0.03
N THR A 139 17.77 -27.52 1.29
CA THR A 139 16.78 -28.23 2.12
C THR A 139 15.65 -27.29 2.55
N GLY A 140 14.62 -27.85 3.20
CA GLY A 140 13.47 -27.05 3.66
C GLY A 140 12.72 -26.38 2.51
N VAL A 141 12.53 -25.06 2.62
CA VAL A 141 11.80 -24.27 1.60
C VAL A 141 12.61 -24.19 0.30
N TYR A 142 13.94 -24.18 0.41
CA TYR A 142 14.84 -24.12 -0.75
C TYR A 142 14.72 -25.37 -1.64
N ARG A 143 14.29 -26.52 -1.10
CA ARG A 143 14.01 -27.73 -1.91
C ARG A 143 12.91 -27.53 -2.97
N HIS A 144 12.05 -26.53 -2.80
CA HIS A 144 10.93 -26.28 -3.71
C HIS A 144 11.15 -25.04 -4.59
N ILE A 145 11.74 -23.99 -4.02
CA ILE A 145 11.93 -22.68 -4.66
C ILE A 145 13.32 -22.13 -4.36
N ARG A 146 13.99 -21.53 -5.36
CA ARG A 146 15.38 -21.06 -5.19
C ARG A 146 15.50 -19.72 -4.47
N HIS A 147 14.51 -18.84 -4.63
CA HIS A 147 14.51 -17.52 -3.99
C HIS A 147 13.26 -17.32 -3.10
N PRO A 148 13.10 -18.10 -2.02
CA PRO A 148 11.96 -17.96 -1.11
C PRO A 148 11.93 -16.59 -0.43
N GLN A 149 13.09 -16.01 -0.11
CA GLN A 149 13.18 -14.68 0.49
C GLN A 149 12.67 -13.60 -0.46
N TYR A 150 13.07 -13.63 -1.73
CA TYR A 150 12.57 -12.69 -2.73
C TYR A 150 11.08 -12.88 -3.01
N LEU A 151 10.59 -14.12 -3.07
CA LEU A 151 9.14 -14.34 -3.17
C LEU A 151 8.41 -13.71 -1.96
N ALA A 152 8.92 -13.93 -0.75
CA ALA A 152 8.30 -13.41 0.46
C ALA A 152 8.29 -11.87 0.50
N LEU A 153 9.36 -11.23 0.03
CA LEU A 153 9.42 -9.77 -0.11
C LEU A 153 8.50 -9.25 -1.23
N ILE A 154 8.37 -9.98 -2.35
CA ILE A 154 7.38 -9.66 -3.40
C ILE A 154 5.95 -9.71 -2.85
N VAL A 155 5.61 -10.75 -2.08
CA VAL A 155 4.31 -10.87 -1.41
C VAL A 155 4.09 -9.73 -0.43
N ALA A 156 5.13 -9.37 0.34
CA ALA A 156 5.06 -8.24 1.25
C ALA A 156 4.83 -6.92 0.49
N SER A 157 5.52 -6.68 -0.62
CA SER A 157 5.30 -5.47 -1.45
C SER A 157 3.88 -5.38 -1.98
N ILE A 158 3.29 -6.49 -2.45
CA ILE A 158 1.89 -6.52 -2.90
C ILE A 158 0.94 -6.22 -1.73
N GLY A 159 1.18 -6.84 -0.57
CA GLY A 159 0.41 -6.58 0.64
C GLY A 159 0.47 -5.11 1.07
N MET A 160 1.66 -4.51 1.02
CA MET A 160 1.88 -3.10 1.30
C MET A 160 1.12 -2.19 0.34
N ALA A 161 1.08 -2.52 -0.96
CA ALA A 161 0.31 -1.75 -1.94
C ALA A 161 -1.21 -1.78 -1.66
N LEU A 162 -1.76 -2.86 -1.09
CA LEU A 162 -3.17 -2.93 -0.73
C LEU A 162 -3.47 -2.31 0.64
N PHE A 163 -2.57 -2.50 1.60
CA PHE A 163 -2.68 -1.96 2.94
C PHE A 163 -2.46 -0.44 2.98
N TRP A 164 -1.56 0.06 2.14
CA TRP A 164 -1.27 1.49 1.97
C TRP A 164 -1.53 1.90 0.52
N PRO A 165 -2.81 2.08 0.14
CA PRO A 165 -3.24 2.04 -1.25
C PRO A 165 -3.02 3.37 -1.95
N ARG A 166 -1.76 3.77 -2.12
CA ARG A 166 -1.34 4.95 -2.90
C ARG A 166 -0.73 4.55 -4.24
N TYR A 167 -0.96 5.36 -5.26
CA TYR A 167 -0.37 5.12 -6.59
C TYR A 167 1.17 5.08 -6.55
N LEU A 168 1.79 5.92 -5.72
CA LEU A 168 3.24 5.92 -5.50
C LEU A 168 3.73 4.55 -4.99
N VAL A 169 3.01 3.93 -4.05
CA VAL A 169 3.35 2.60 -3.52
C VAL A 169 3.18 1.51 -4.58
N VAL A 170 2.22 1.64 -5.49
CA VAL A 170 2.07 0.71 -6.63
C VAL A 170 3.28 0.81 -7.56
N ILE A 171 3.68 2.03 -7.95
CA ILE A 171 4.88 2.26 -8.80
C ILE A 171 6.12 1.66 -8.13
N ALA A 172 6.27 1.94 -6.85
CA ALA A 172 7.36 1.44 -6.04
C ALA A 172 7.35 -0.10 -6.02
N SER A 173 6.21 -0.71 -5.71
CA SER A 173 6.06 -2.17 -5.61
C SER A 173 6.42 -2.86 -6.92
N VAL A 174 5.92 -2.38 -8.07
CA VAL A 174 6.28 -2.92 -9.39
C VAL A 174 7.79 -2.82 -9.62
N THR A 175 8.39 -1.67 -9.32
CA THR A 175 9.83 -1.44 -9.46
C THR A 175 10.64 -2.46 -8.69
N VAL A 176 10.31 -2.67 -7.41
CA VAL A 176 11.05 -3.58 -6.56
C VAL A 176 10.86 -5.05 -6.95
N ILE A 177 9.65 -5.43 -7.39
CA ILE A 177 9.36 -6.76 -7.90
C ILE A 177 10.25 -7.03 -9.13
N CYS A 178 10.33 -6.08 -10.07
CA CYS A 178 11.21 -6.19 -11.23
C CYS A 178 12.69 -6.28 -10.83
N ILE A 179 13.13 -5.50 -9.84
CA ILE A 179 14.51 -5.56 -9.30
C ILE A 179 14.81 -6.96 -8.75
N TYR A 180 13.92 -7.56 -7.95
CA TYR A 180 14.16 -8.91 -7.41
C TYR A 180 14.16 -9.99 -8.47
N ILE A 181 13.30 -9.85 -9.47
CA ILE A 181 13.27 -10.73 -10.63
C ILE A 181 14.59 -10.65 -11.41
N ALA A 182 15.20 -9.47 -11.51
CA ALA A 182 16.52 -9.28 -12.13
C ALA A 182 17.65 -9.81 -11.24
N LEU A 183 17.60 -9.54 -9.94
CA LEU A 183 18.61 -9.94 -8.96
C LEU A 183 18.68 -11.46 -8.83
N GLY A 184 17.54 -12.15 -8.76
CA GLY A 184 17.50 -13.61 -8.75
C GLY A 184 18.12 -14.24 -10.00
N ARG A 185 17.94 -13.63 -11.18
CA ARG A 185 18.62 -14.09 -12.41
C ARG A 185 20.14 -13.88 -12.35
N LEU A 186 20.58 -12.74 -11.81
CA LEU A 186 22.01 -12.46 -11.64
C LEU A 186 22.66 -13.45 -10.68
N GLU A 187 22.02 -13.71 -9.54
CA GLU A 187 22.46 -14.68 -8.54
C GLU A 187 22.51 -16.10 -9.10
N GLU A 188 21.47 -16.54 -9.82
CA GLU A 188 21.48 -17.84 -10.51
C GLU A 188 22.68 -17.96 -11.46
N GLY A 189 23.01 -16.91 -12.21
CA GLY A 189 24.16 -16.89 -13.11
C GLY A 189 25.50 -16.96 -12.38
N ILE A 190 25.62 -16.36 -11.19
CA ILE A 190 26.80 -16.48 -10.33
C ILE A 190 26.88 -17.90 -9.76
N CYS A 191 25.77 -18.44 -9.26
CA CYS A 191 25.71 -19.78 -8.68
C CYS A 191 26.05 -20.86 -9.71
N LEU A 192 25.61 -20.73 -10.96
CA LEU A 192 25.97 -21.64 -12.06
C LEU A 192 27.50 -21.68 -12.32
N ARG A 193 28.19 -20.54 -12.15
CA ARG A 193 29.65 -20.47 -12.33
C ARG A 193 30.42 -20.99 -11.11
N GLN A 194 29.85 -20.83 -9.92
CA GLN A 194 30.53 -21.12 -8.66
C GLN A 194 30.26 -22.52 -8.13
N PHE A 195 29.09 -23.11 -8.41
CA PHE A 195 28.64 -24.37 -7.83
C PHE A 195 28.28 -25.40 -8.92
N PRO A 196 29.12 -26.44 -9.13
CA PRO A 196 28.89 -27.46 -10.15
C PRO A 196 27.54 -28.19 -10.04
N GLY A 197 27.01 -28.37 -8.81
CA GLY A 197 25.72 -29.02 -8.57
C GLY A 197 24.48 -28.14 -8.83
N TYR A 198 24.66 -26.85 -9.09
CA TYR A 198 23.55 -25.90 -9.19
C TYR A 198 22.65 -26.16 -10.40
N ALA A 199 23.23 -26.60 -11.52
CA ALA A 199 22.44 -26.92 -12.72
C ALA A 199 21.45 -28.06 -12.46
N ALA A 200 21.85 -29.10 -11.72
CA ALA A 200 20.96 -30.20 -11.32
C ALA A 200 19.87 -29.72 -10.35
N TYR A 201 20.23 -28.85 -9.40
CA TYR A 201 19.27 -28.23 -8.48
C TYR A 201 18.22 -27.37 -9.20
N MET A 202 18.60 -26.64 -10.25
CA MET A 202 17.65 -25.88 -11.09
C MET A 202 16.65 -26.78 -11.83
N GLN A 203 16.97 -28.05 -12.07
CA GLN A 203 16.06 -28.99 -12.73
C GLN A 203 14.92 -29.45 -11.81
N SER A 204 15.17 -29.55 -10.50
CA SER A 204 14.17 -29.99 -9.51
C SER A 204 13.41 -28.86 -8.83
N THR A 205 13.92 -27.63 -8.90
CA THR A 205 13.32 -26.45 -8.25
C THR A 205 12.80 -25.43 -9.24
N GLY A 206 11.83 -24.60 -8.81
CA GLY A 206 11.46 -23.39 -9.54
C GLY A 206 12.15 -22.15 -8.98
N ARG A 207 12.10 -21.02 -9.69
CA ARG A 207 12.77 -19.78 -9.25
C ARG A 207 12.05 -19.15 -8.05
N PHE A 208 10.78 -18.78 -8.26
CA PHE A 208 9.91 -18.17 -7.25
C PHE A 208 8.72 -19.06 -6.89
N LEU A 209 8.16 -19.80 -7.84
CA LEU A 209 7.09 -20.77 -7.61
C LEU A 209 7.59 -22.20 -7.83
N PRO A 210 7.03 -23.21 -7.15
CA PRO A 210 7.34 -24.62 -7.41
C PRO A 210 7.26 -24.96 -8.89
N ARG A 211 8.22 -25.72 -9.41
CA ARG A 211 8.34 -26.02 -10.85
C ARG A 211 7.08 -26.65 -11.48
N ARG A 212 6.26 -27.33 -10.67
CA ARG A 212 4.98 -27.94 -11.09
C ARG A 212 3.89 -26.91 -11.40
N LEU A 213 4.00 -25.70 -10.85
CA LEU A 213 3.00 -24.63 -10.97
C LEU A 213 3.36 -23.61 -12.07
N VAL A 214 4.56 -23.69 -12.64
CA VAL A 214 5.02 -22.73 -13.66
C VAL A 214 4.85 -23.36 -15.05
N PRO A 215 4.00 -22.79 -15.92
CA PRO A 215 3.93 -23.24 -17.30
C PRO A 215 5.30 -23.08 -17.97
N ARG A 216 5.69 -24.03 -18.83
CA ARG A 216 6.94 -23.98 -19.59
C ARG A 216 6.84 -22.90 -20.66
N LEU A 217 7.01 -21.65 -20.26
CA LEU A 217 7.18 -20.54 -21.19
C LEU A 217 8.58 -20.65 -21.79
N ALA A 218 8.64 -21.03 -23.06
CA ALA A 218 9.87 -20.99 -23.84
C ALA A 218 10.21 -19.52 -24.11
N PHE A 219 11.27 -19.02 -23.48
CA PHE A 219 11.83 -17.74 -23.86
C PHE A 219 12.68 -17.94 -25.13
N PRO A 220 12.55 -17.07 -26.15
CA PRO A 220 13.36 -17.16 -27.35
C PRO A 220 14.86 -17.05 -27.01
N ALA A 221 15.68 -17.70 -27.84
CA ALA A 221 17.13 -17.76 -27.69
C ALA A 221 17.78 -16.36 -27.66
N ALA A 222 19.02 -16.32 -27.15
CA ALA A 222 19.83 -15.14 -26.84
C ALA A 222 19.58 -13.93 -27.75
N THR A 223 18.81 -12.97 -27.26
CA THR A 223 18.61 -11.68 -27.93
C THR A 223 19.86 -10.79 -27.74
N PRO A 224 20.22 -9.97 -28.76
CA PRO A 224 21.33 -9.03 -28.66
C PRO A 224 21.22 -8.10 -27.45
N GLY A 225 22.37 -7.65 -26.92
CA GLY A 225 22.47 -6.78 -25.74
C GLY A 225 21.46 -5.61 -25.69
N PRO A 226 21.39 -4.73 -26.71
CA PRO A 226 20.47 -3.58 -26.70
C PRO A 226 19.00 -3.98 -26.82
N VAL A 227 18.69 -4.99 -27.63
CA VAL A 227 17.32 -5.52 -27.80
C VAL A 227 16.83 -6.12 -26.48
N ARG A 228 17.70 -6.78 -25.72
CA ARG A 228 17.38 -7.33 -24.41
C ARG A 228 17.10 -6.25 -23.37
N VAL A 229 17.85 -5.14 -23.38
CA VAL A 229 17.60 -3.99 -22.49
C VAL A 229 16.27 -3.34 -22.84
N ALA A 230 16.02 -3.08 -24.13
CA ALA A 230 14.74 -2.53 -24.60
C ALA A 230 13.56 -3.43 -24.22
N ALA A 231 13.69 -4.76 -24.36
CA ALA A 231 12.66 -5.71 -23.95
C ALA A 231 12.40 -5.68 -22.43
N TRP A 232 13.45 -5.52 -21.60
CA TRP A 232 13.30 -5.36 -20.16
C TRP A 232 12.60 -4.06 -19.78
N CYS A 233 12.98 -2.95 -20.41
CA CYS A 233 12.29 -1.67 -20.22
C CYS A 233 10.83 -1.76 -20.66
N GLY A 234 10.55 -2.36 -21.81
CA GLY A 234 9.19 -2.59 -22.29
C GLY A 234 8.36 -3.47 -21.35
N ALA A 235 8.94 -4.56 -20.84
CA ALA A 235 8.27 -5.42 -19.86
C ALA A 235 7.99 -4.70 -18.54
N TYR A 236 8.93 -3.86 -18.06
CA TYR A 236 8.73 -3.03 -16.88
C TYR A 236 7.60 -2.01 -17.09
N LEU A 237 7.62 -1.27 -18.20
CA LEU A 237 6.58 -0.29 -18.52
C LEU A 237 5.20 -0.95 -18.68
N ALA A 238 5.15 -2.14 -19.31
CA ALA A 238 3.91 -2.91 -19.42
C ALA A 238 3.39 -3.37 -18.04
N ALA A 239 4.27 -3.90 -17.18
CA ALA A 239 3.89 -4.30 -15.83
C ALA A 239 3.39 -3.10 -15.00
N LEU A 240 4.04 -1.95 -15.15
CA LEU A 240 3.65 -0.71 -14.49
C LEU A 240 2.28 -0.22 -14.99
N ALA A 241 2.06 -0.21 -16.31
CA ALA A 241 0.78 0.17 -16.89
C ALA A 241 -0.35 -0.75 -16.42
N VAL A 242 -0.13 -2.08 -16.41
CA VAL A 242 -1.13 -3.03 -15.90
C VAL A 242 -1.45 -2.79 -14.43
N ALA A 243 -0.44 -2.58 -13.59
CA ALA A 243 -0.65 -2.35 -12.16
C ALA A 243 -1.38 -1.02 -11.88
N LEU A 244 -1.01 0.05 -12.59
CA LEU A 244 -1.68 1.34 -12.47
C LEU A 244 -3.13 1.30 -12.97
N SER A 245 -3.38 0.60 -14.09
CA SER A 245 -4.75 0.39 -14.58
C SER A 245 -5.59 -0.44 -13.61
N ALA A 246 -5.01 -1.46 -12.98
CA ALA A 246 -5.69 -2.24 -11.95
C ALA A 246 -6.02 -1.36 -10.72
N ALA A 247 -5.08 -0.54 -10.25
CA ALA A 247 -5.30 0.40 -9.16
C ALA A 247 -6.38 1.45 -9.51
N ALA A 248 -6.37 1.98 -10.74
CA ALA A 248 -7.42 2.87 -11.22
C ALA A 248 -8.79 2.20 -11.30
N GLY A 249 -8.86 0.94 -11.75
CA GLY A 249 -10.09 0.14 -11.72
C GLY A 249 -10.62 -0.10 -10.31
N LEU A 250 -9.73 -0.39 -9.36
CA LEU A 250 -10.07 -0.51 -7.94
C LEU A 250 -10.58 0.82 -7.38
N ARG A 251 -9.96 1.96 -7.74
CA ARG A 251 -10.43 3.29 -7.34
C ARG A 251 -11.83 3.58 -7.85
N ALA A 252 -12.08 3.31 -9.13
CA ALA A 252 -13.39 3.52 -9.73
C ALA A 252 -14.47 2.67 -9.04
N HIS A 253 -14.16 1.39 -8.77
CA HIS A 253 -15.06 0.49 -8.06
C HIS A 253 -15.27 0.89 -6.59
N ALA A 254 -14.22 1.36 -5.92
CA ALA A 254 -14.32 1.87 -4.56
C ALA A 254 -15.25 3.08 -4.48
N LEU A 255 -15.09 4.05 -5.38
CA LEU A 255 -15.93 5.24 -5.46
C LEU A 255 -17.42 4.90 -5.66
N THR A 256 -17.74 3.95 -6.55
CA THR A 256 -19.14 3.54 -6.78
C THR A 256 -19.72 2.69 -5.64
N SER A 257 -18.88 2.15 -4.78
CA SER A 257 -19.29 1.36 -3.61
C SER A 257 -19.55 2.21 -2.36
N LEU A 258 -19.27 3.51 -2.39
CA LEU A 258 -19.47 4.41 -1.24
C LEU A 258 -20.96 4.64 -0.95
N TYR A 259 -21.25 4.95 0.32
CA TYR A 259 -22.58 5.42 0.74
C TYR A 259 -22.64 6.95 0.56
N THR A 260 -23.05 7.38 -0.64
CA THR A 260 -23.14 8.79 -1.02
C THR A 260 -24.59 9.24 -1.18
N LEU A 261 -24.83 10.52 -0.93
CA LEU A 261 -26.08 11.21 -1.26
C LEU A 261 -25.75 12.62 -1.77
N GLN A 262 -26.29 12.99 -2.93
CA GLN A 262 -26.22 14.35 -3.45
C GLN A 262 -27.47 15.14 -3.08
N THR A 263 -27.26 16.37 -2.61
CA THR A 263 -28.33 17.31 -2.27
C THR A 263 -27.96 18.72 -2.76
N GLU A 264 -28.88 19.68 -2.65
CA GLU A 264 -28.60 21.10 -2.95
C GLU A 264 -27.50 21.69 -2.04
N GLU A 265 -27.32 21.13 -0.85
CA GLU A 265 -26.33 21.57 0.15
C GLU A 265 -24.97 20.85 -0.02
N GLY A 266 -24.83 20.07 -1.09
CA GLY A 266 -23.61 19.36 -1.45
C GLY A 266 -23.67 17.85 -1.22
N THR A 267 -22.48 17.26 -1.24
CA THR A 267 -22.27 15.81 -1.23
C THR A 267 -22.15 15.29 0.18
N TYR A 268 -22.98 14.33 0.55
CA TYR A 268 -22.90 13.60 1.82
C TYR A 268 -22.22 12.26 1.59
N LEU A 269 -21.15 11.98 2.34
CA LEU A 269 -20.41 10.73 2.33
C LEU A 269 -20.50 10.08 3.70
N SER A 270 -21.16 8.92 3.81
CA SER A 270 -21.12 8.13 5.04
C SER A 270 -19.87 7.27 5.10
N VAL A 271 -19.20 7.28 6.25
CA VAL A 271 -18.00 6.47 6.51
C VAL A 271 -18.34 5.06 7.02
N VAL A 272 -19.61 4.76 7.20
CA VAL A 272 -20.12 3.46 7.67
C VAL A 272 -21.32 3.05 6.83
N ALA A 273 -21.75 1.78 6.96
CA ALA A 273 -22.97 1.33 6.33
C ALA A 273 -24.17 2.08 6.92
N ILE A 274 -25.01 2.62 6.04
CA ILE A 274 -26.22 3.34 6.39
C ILE A 274 -27.29 3.06 5.35
N GLY A 275 -28.55 2.94 5.78
CA GLY A 275 -29.69 2.82 4.88
C GLY A 275 -29.88 4.12 4.08
N GLN A 276 -30.45 4.02 2.88
CA GLN A 276 -30.69 5.21 2.05
C GLN A 276 -31.65 6.19 2.73
N ASP A 277 -32.75 5.69 3.29
CA ASP A 277 -33.75 6.51 4.00
C ASP A 277 -33.15 7.24 5.22
N ASP A 278 -32.28 6.55 5.97
CA ASP A 278 -31.58 7.12 7.11
C ASP A 278 -30.58 8.19 6.67
N LEU A 279 -29.83 7.95 5.59
CA LEU A 279 -28.88 8.93 5.05
C LEU A 279 -29.61 10.19 4.54
N GLU A 280 -30.75 10.03 3.86
CA GLU A 280 -31.60 11.13 3.44
C GLU A 280 -32.19 11.90 4.64
N ALA A 281 -32.62 11.19 5.70
CA ALA A 281 -33.09 11.81 6.93
C ALA A 281 -31.98 12.59 7.64
N VAL A 282 -30.77 12.02 7.75
CA VAL A 282 -29.58 12.70 8.29
C VAL A 282 -29.30 13.97 7.50
N ALA A 283 -29.20 13.89 6.17
CA ALA A 283 -28.89 15.03 5.33
C ALA A 283 -29.95 16.14 5.46
N ARG A 284 -31.24 15.79 5.43
CA ARG A 284 -32.35 16.74 5.58
C ARG A 284 -32.32 17.45 6.94
N LEU A 285 -32.08 16.72 8.03
CA LEU A 285 -32.02 17.28 9.38
C LEU A 285 -30.78 18.15 9.58
N ALA A 286 -29.62 17.68 9.12
CA ALA A 286 -28.36 18.41 9.20
C ALA A 286 -28.42 19.73 8.40
N GLY A 287 -28.96 19.64 7.20
CA GLY A 287 -29.06 20.72 6.23
C GLY A 287 -29.96 21.87 6.62
N SER A 288 -31.16 21.52 7.08
CA SER A 288 -32.18 22.48 7.49
C SER A 288 -31.82 23.27 8.75
N ALA A 289 -30.78 22.84 9.50
CA ALA A 289 -30.32 23.52 10.70
C ALA A 289 -29.89 24.97 10.38
N PRO A 290 -30.35 25.99 11.14
CA PRO A 290 -29.98 27.38 10.89
C PRO A 290 -28.46 27.62 10.90
N ALA A 291 -27.74 26.95 11.79
CA ALA A 291 -26.28 27.02 11.89
C ALA A 291 -25.60 26.50 10.60
N THR A 292 -26.14 25.45 9.98
CA THR A 292 -25.61 24.87 8.74
C THR A 292 -25.69 25.89 7.61
N ARG A 293 -26.89 26.44 7.36
CA ARG A 293 -27.08 27.45 6.31
C ARG A 293 -26.17 28.67 6.47
N ALA A 294 -25.95 29.11 7.71
CA ALA A 294 -25.03 30.22 7.99
C ALA A 294 -23.56 29.87 7.69
N ALA A 295 -23.14 28.63 7.96
CA ALA A 295 -21.76 28.17 7.76
C ALA A 295 -21.43 27.82 6.30
N THR A 296 -22.42 27.33 5.55
CA THR A 296 -22.24 26.81 4.18
C THR A 296 -22.57 27.82 3.08
N SER A 297 -23.34 28.88 3.38
CA SER A 297 -23.71 29.89 2.39
C SER A 297 -22.49 30.60 1.78
N GLY A 298 -22.41 30.62 0.45
CA GLY A 298 -21.34 31.28 -0.30
C GLY A 298 -20.01 30.52 -0.33
N ARG A 299 -20.00 29.25 0.10
CA ARG A 299 -18.84 28.35 0.02
C ARG A 299 -18.74 27.66 -1.34
N GLY A 300 -17.56 27.11 -1.64
CA GLY A 300 -17.35 26.21 -2.77
C GLY A 300 -18.05 24.85 -2.61
N PRO A 301 -17.71 23.85 -3.45
CA PRO A 301 -18.30 22.52 -3.37
C PRO A 301 -18.15 21.92 -1.96
N LEU A 302 -19.25 21.37 -1.44
CA LEU A 302 -19.30 20.85 -0.07
C LEU A 302 -19.20 19.32 -0.07
N LEU A 303 -18.35 18.80 0.81
CA LEU A 303 -18.19 17.39 1.10
C LEU A 303 -18.43 17.15 2.59
N ASN A 304 -19.57 16.57 2.91
CA ASN A 304 -20.11 16.45 4.26
C ASN A 304 -19.96 15.00 4.72
N TYR A 305 -19.24 14.78 5.82
CA TYR A 305 -18.98 13.43 6.33
C TYR A 305 -20.06 13.03 7.33
N VAL A 306 -20.70 11.89 7.11
CA VAL A 306 -21.71 11.30 8.01
C VAL A 306 -21.09 10.17 8.81
N LEU A 307 -21.05 10.33 10.13
CA LEU A 307 -20.46 9.37 11.06
C LEU A 307 -21.42 9.07 12.21
N PRO A 308 -21.37 7.87 12.83
CA PRO A 308 -21.98 7.66 14.14
C PRO A 308 -21.43 8.64 15.18
N ALA A 309 -22.25 9.13 16.10
CA ALA A 309 -21.87 10.22 17.02
C ALA A 309 -20.59 9.92 17.84
N GLY A 310 -20.44 8.67 18.28
CA GLY A 310 -19.27 8.20 19.06
C GLY A 310 -18.03 7.84 18.23
N MET A 311 -18.13 7.81 16.89
CA MET A 311 -17.00 7.50 16.01
C MET A 311 -16.11 8.73 15.84
N TYR A 312 -14.81 8.53 15.70
CA TYR A 312 -13.90 9.61 15.29
C TYR A 312 -12.82 9.10 14.34
N VAL A 313 -12.44 9.98 13.42
CA VAL A 313 -11.46 9.72 12.36
C VAL A 313 -10.55 10.95 12.28
N SER A 314 -9.25 10.76 12.42
CA SER A 314 -8.28 11.86 12.56
C SER A 314 -8.21 12.77 11.33
N GLU A 315 -8.42 12.22 10.14
CA GLU A 315 -8.36 12.92 8.86
C GLU A 315 -9.58 13.79 8.63
N VAL A 316 -10.72 13.50 9.28
CA VAL A 316 -11.92 14.32 9.19
C VAL A 316 -11.86 15.36 10.32
N PRO A 317 -11.92 16.67 10.01
CA PRO A 317 -11.66 17.73 10.97
C PRO A 317 -12.85 17.93 11.92
N MET A 318 -13.02 16.98 12.83
CA MET A 318 -14.12 16.89 13.79
C MET A 318 -13.65 17.08 15.22
N ARG A 319 -14.60 17.28 16.13
CA ARG A 319 -14.36 17.25 17.56
C ARG A 319 -14.12 15.83 18.03
N LEU A 320 -13.08 15.66 18.85
CA LEU A 320 -12.84 14.41 19.55
C LEU A 320 -13.81 14.27 20.73
N PRO A 321 -14.34 13.05 20.98
CA PRO A 321 -15.05 12.76 22.22
C PRO A 321 -14.17 13.05 23.45
N PRO A 322 -14.76 13.44 24.60
CA PRO A 322 -14.00 13.66 25.83
C PRO A 322 -13.13 12.45 26.21
N GLY A 323 -11.83 12.68 26.42
CA GLY A 323 -10.87 11.61 26.76
C GLY A 323 -10.35 10.78 25.58
N ALA A 324 -10.84 11.01 24.36
CA ALA A 324 -10.31 10.36 23.17
C ALA A 324 -8.91 10.88 22.81
N ARG A 325 -8.09 10.01 22.25
CA ARG A 325 -6.77 10.34 21.70
C ARG A 325 -6.83 10.37 20.19
N PHE A 326 -5.86 11.06 19.59
CA PHE A 326 -5.62 11.02 18.15
C PHE A 326 -5.56 9.58 17.63
N GLY A 327 -6.31 9.29 16.58
CA GLY A 327 -6.47 7.95 15.99
C GLY A 327 -7.85 7.74 15.39
N HIS A 328 -8.13 6.52 14.97
CA HIS A 328 -9.44 6.14 14.41
C HIS A 328 -10.13 5.24 15.43
N SER A 329 -11.44 5.42 15.62
CA SER A 329 -12.23 4.55 16.47
C SER A 329 -13.61 4.34 15.88
N VAL A 330 -13.93 3.08 15.56
CA VAL A 330 -15.27 2.62 15.18
C VAL A 330 -15.87 1.89 16.39
N PRO A 331 -16.82 2.48 17.13
CA PRO A 331 -17.38 1.86 18.32
C PRO A 331 -18.21 0.61 17.96
N SER A 332 -17.95 -0.52 18.61
CA SER A 332 -18.67 -1.80 18.36
C SER A 332 -20.13 -1.81 18.86
N GLY A 333 -20.47 -0.92 19.79
CA GLY A 333 -21.83 -0.74 20.34
C GLY A 333 -22.44 0.61 19.98
N ARG A 334 -22.30 1.04 18.73
CA ARG A 334 -22.83 2.32 18.26
C ARG A 334 -24.36 2.34 18.31
N ASP A 335 -24.92 3.45 18.75
CA ASP A 335 -26.36 3.70 18.68
C ASP A 335 -26.74 4.02 17.21
N PRO A 336 -27.60 3.21 16.56
CA PRO A 336 -27.96 3.40 15.16
C PRO A 336 -28.81 4.65 14.91
N ALA A 337 -29.27 5.34 15.96
CA ALA A 337 -30.03 6.58 15.81
C ALA A 337 -29.18 7.85 15.95
N LEU A 338 -27.95 7.74 16.48
CA LEU A 338 -27.13 8.90 16.80
C LEU A 338 -26.03 9.09 15.78
N TYR A 339 -26.16 10.14 14.99
CA TYR A 339 -25.21 10.53 13.96
C TYR A 339 -24.63 11.91 14.21
N LYS A 340 -23.50 12.18 13.57
CA LYS A 340 -22.97 13.51 13.38
C LYS A 340 -22.60 13.73 11.92
N VAL A 341 -22.78 14.96 11.48
CA VAL A 341 -22.39 15.43 10.15
C VAL A 341 -21.31 16.49 10.32
N VAL A 342 -20.17 16.26 9.68
CA VAL A 342 -19.06 17.21 9.64
C VAL A 342 -19.08 17.87 8.27
N PHE A 343 -19.52 19.13 8.23
CA PHE A 343 -19.57 19.94 7.02
C PHE A 343 -18.18 20.45 6.68
N THR A 344 -17.74 20.21 5.44
CA THR A 344 -16.45 20.69 4.95
C THR A 344 -16.56 21.27 3.55
N GLU A 345 -15.78 22.29 3.27
CA GLU A 345 -15.55 22.81 1.92
C GLU A 345 -14.44 21.99 1.26
N ALA A 346 -14.73 21.39 0.12
CA ALA A 346 -13.78 20.57 -0.63
C ALA A 346 -12.76 21.46 -1.34
N VAL A 347 -11.48 21.18 -1.12
CA VAL A 347 -10.39 21.76 -1.89
C VAL A 347 -10.10 20.83 -3.06
N LEU A 348 -10.32 21.32 -4.28
CA LEU A 348 -10.19 20.55 -5.51
C LEU A 348 -8.79 20.73 -6.12
N ASP A 349 -8.34 19.77 -6.94
CA ASP A 349 -7.16 20.00 -7.79
C ASP A 349 -7.44 21.10 -8.85
N ALA A 350 -6.39 21.74 -9.35
CA ALA A 350 -6.46 22.90 -10.24
C ALA A 350 -7.05 22.62 -11.65
N GLY A 351 -7.51 21.40 -11.94
CA GLY A 351 -7.92 20.92 -13.27
C GLY A 351 -9.41 20.98 -13.59
N GLY A 352 -10.30 21.37 -12.67
CA GLY A 352 -11.73 21.50 -12.96
C GLY A 352 -12.61 21.89 -11.78
N ARG A 353 -13.86 22.28 -12.07
CA ARG A 353 -14.95 22.42 -11.09
C ARG A 353 -15.87 21.20 -11.20
N PRO A 354 -15.52 20.04 -10.63
CA PRO A 354 -16.44 18.93 -10.53
C PRO A 354 -17.66 19.34 -9.69
N GLU A 355 -18.85 19.01 -10.18
CA GLU A 355 -20.13 19.18 -9.48
C GLU A 355 -20.68 17.80 -9.10
N GLY A 356 -21.40 17.70 -7.98
CA GLY A 356 -22.03 16.44 -7.56
C GLY A 356 -21.05 15.38 -7.05
N GLU A 357 -21.25 14.11 -7.43
CA GLU A 357 -20.47 12.97 -6.88
C GLU A 357 -18.99 13.00 -7.24
N ASP A 358 -18.64 13.71 -8.31
CA ASP A 358 -17.26 13.88 -8.75
C ASP A 358 -16.42 14.68 -7.75
N VAL A 359 -17.04 15.42 -6.82
CA VAL A 359 -16.33 16.14 -5.76
C VAL A 359 -15.46 15.19 -4.93
N ILE A 360 -15.95 13.99 -4.61
CA ILE A 360 -15.20 12.99 -3.82
C ILE A 360 -13.95 12.50 -4.59
N ALA A 361 -14.07 12.35 -5.90
CA ALA A 361 -13.00 11.83 -6.75
C ALA A 361 -11.85 12.84 -6.96
N HIS A 362 -12.14 14.13 -6.86
CA HIS A 362 -11.22 15.22 -7.19
C HIS A 362 -10.80 16.09 -6.01
N ALA A 363 -11.49 15.97 -4.87
CA ALA A 363 -11.09 16.64 -3.66
C ALA A 363 -9.72 16.13 -3.21
N VAL A 364 -8.78 17.07 -3.07
CA VAL A 364 -7.44 16.84 -2.56
C VAL A 364 -7.36 17.14 -1.08
N ASN A 365 -8.16 18.10 -0.58
CA ASN A 365 -8.21 18.44 0.83
C ASN A 365 -9.60 18.96 1.23
N LYS A 366 -9.76 19.38 2.49
CA LYS A 366 -11.02 19.85 3.04
C LYS A 366 -10.83 20.91 4.12
N ILE A 367 -11.70 21.90 4.15
CA ILE A 367 -11.72 22.98 5.14
C ILE A 367 -12.92 22.76 6.06
N PRO A 368 -12.75 22.65 7.39
CA PRO A 368 -13.86 22.44 8.32
C PRO A 368 -14.75 23.67 8.40
N LEU A 369 -16.08 23.46 8.38
CA LEU A 369 -17.07 24.52 8.47
C LEU A 369 -17.93 24.42 9.74
N LEU A 370 -18.47 23.23 10.04
CA LEU A 370 -19.43 23.02 11.11
C LEU A 370 -19.52 21.52 11.46
N GLU A 371 -19.84 21.20 12.71
CA GLU A 371 -20.24 19.84 13.11
C GLU A 371 -21.66 19.86 13.70
N VAL A 372 -22.54 18.98 13.24
CA VAL A 372 -23.95 18.90 13.67
C VAL A 372 -24.24 17.49 14.16
N HIS A 373 -24.84 17.36 15.35
CA HIS A 373 -25.23 16.07 15.94
C HIS A 373 -26.74 15.89 15.80
N ILE A 374 -27.15 14.67 15.48
CA ILE A 374 -28.51 14.32 15.07
C ILE A 374 -28.97 13.08 15.82
N ASP A 375 -30.20 13.12 16.28
CA ASP A 375 -30.94 11.95 16.76
C ASP A 375 -32.05 11.63 15.76
N LEU A 376 -31.87 10.55 15.00
CA LEU A 376 -32.83 10.08 14.01
C LEU A 376 -34.13 9.57 14.63
N ARG A 377 -34.08 9.00 15.85
CA ARG A 377 -35.28 8.51 16.54
C ARG A 377 -36.18 9.67 16.97
N ALA A 378 -35.56 10.73 17.46
CA ALA A 378 -36.27 11.96 17.82
C ALA A 378 -36.57 12.86 16.61
N GLY A 379 -35.87 12.65 15.48
CA GLY A 379 -36.01 13.47 14.27
C GLY A 379 -35.52 14.91 14.47
N VAL A 380 -34.50 15.12 15.32
CA VAL A 380 -34.02 16.45 15.70
C VAL A 380 -32.51 16.57 15.62
N VAL A 381 -32.05 17.80 15.41
CA VAL A 381 -30.67 18.20 15.66
C VAL A 381 -30.49 18.40 17.16
N THR A 382 -29.57 17.65 17.76
CA THR A 382 -29.32 17.71 19.21
C THR A 382 -28.32 18.80 19.58
N ASN A 383 -27.27 18.98 18.77
CA ASN A 383 -26.23 19.99 18.99
C ASN A 383 -25.62 20.47 17.67
N SER A 384 -25.06 21.69 17.69
CA SER A 384 -24.22 22.22 16.62
C SER A 384 -22.96 22.83 17.22
N PHE A 385 -21.80 22.54 16.64
CA PHE A 385 -20.50 22.98 17.12
C PHE A 385 -19.72 23.71 16.03
N PRO A 386 -18.98 24.78 16.38
CA PRO A 386 -18.03 25.40 15.47
C PRO A 386 -16.91 24.41 15.09
N PRO A 387 -16.20 24.66 13.98
CA PRO A 387 -15.08 23.82 13.57
C PRO A 387 -13.97 23.85 14.64
N PRO A 388 -13.16 22.78 14.75
CA PRO A 388 -12.07 22.74 15.73
C PRO A 388 -11.04 23.86 15.48
N GLU A 389 -10.61 24.54 16.55
CA GLU A 389 -9.66 25.67 16.47
C GLU A 389 -8.30 25.26 15.87
N THR A 390 -7.86 24.03 16.13
CA THR A 390 -6.64 23.47 15.57
C THR A 390 -6.93 22.12 14.91
N PRO A 391 -7.15 22.06 13.57
CA PRO A 391 -7.32 20.80 12.88
C PRO A 391 -6.02 19.99 12.94
N PHE A 392 -6.12 18.68 13.21
CA PHE A 392 -4.96 17.79 13.40
C PHE A 392 -3.95 17.84 12.25
N TYR A 393 -4.44 17.98 11.02
CA TYR A 393 -3.62 17.97 9.83
C TYR A 393 -3.46 19.35 9.17
N GLY A 394 -4.01 20.43 9.72
CA GLY A 394 -3.75 21.80 9.25
C GLY A 394 -3.82 21.96 7.73
N SER A 395 -2.69 22.38 7.13
CA SER A 395 -2.51 22.59 5.69
C SER A 395 -2.14 21.33 4.90
N ARG A 396 -2.05 20.16 5.55
CA ARG A 396 -1.56 18.92 4.94
C ARG A 396 -2.68 18.22 4.19
N GLN A 397 -2.31 17.63 3.06
CA GLN A 397 -3.20 16.77 2.31
C GLN A 397 -3.46 15.49 3.09
N VAL A 398 -4.73 15.20 3.34
CA VAL A 398 -5.22 13.99 4.01
C VAL A 398 -6.17 13.22 3.09
N PRO A 399 -6.31 11.90 3.27
CA PRO A 399 -7.34 11.12 2.59
C PRO A 399 -8.72 11.78 2.65
N VAL A 400 -9.45 11.68 1.54
CA VAL A 400 -10.78 12.27 1.37
C VAL A 400 -11.89 11.21 1.36
N PHE A 401 -11.54 9.94 1.11
CA PHE A 401 -12.42 8.79 1.33
C PHE A 401 -11.60 7.57 1.75
#